data_AF-A0A0F9CY01-F1
#
_entry.id   AF-A0A0F9CY01-F1
#
_cell.length_a   1.000
_cell.length_b   1.000
_cell.length_c   1.000
_cell.angle_alpha   90.00
_cell.angle_beta   90.00
_cell.angle_gamma   90.00
#
_symmetry.space_group_name_H-M   'P 1'
#
loop_
_entity.id
_entity.type
_entity.pdbx_description
1 polymer ?
#
loop_
_entity_poly.entity_id
_entity_poly.type
_entity_poly.pdbx_seq_one_letter_code
_entity_poly.pdbx_strand_id
1 'polypeptide(L)'
;MRYRKGQLNTLAPAILALVFAAIVLVFGLIMTQELTNTTAGDTTASVTNETVLSADDSIMEITNSGACGFGTWNASLVLNTSIGIAGATTNETLLEGTDYTIFEANGSFANTTSTWNRSDVTYTYTWGDVACEAGNKTVVGLGTFA
;
A
#
# COMPACT_ATOMS: atom_id res chain seq x y z
N MET A 1 57.89 20.63 -36.30
CA MET A 1 56.62 20.33 -35.60
C MET A 1 56.90 19.27 -34.52
N ARG A 2 56.94 19.67 -33.24
CA ARG A 2 57.21 18.74 -32.11
C ARG A 2 55.88 18.13 -31.65
N TYR A 3 55.66 16.86 -31.98
CA TYR A 3 54.53 16.09 -31.46
C TYR A 3 54.77 15.81 -29.96
N ARG A 4 54.01 16.45 -29.06
CA ARG A 4 54.09 16.20 -27.61
C ARG A 4 53.44 14.84 -27.29
N LYS A 5 54.19 13.75 -27.45
CA LYS A 5 53.77 12.37 -27.11
C LYS A 5 53.49 12.14 -25.61
N GLY A 6 53.68 13.14 -24.74
CA GLY A 6 53.48 13.02 -23.28
C GLY A 6 52.08 13.35 -22.74
N GLN A 7 51.18 13.93 -23.56
CA GLN A 7 49.86 14.37 -23.08
C GLN A 7 48.81 13.25 -23.04
N LEU A 8 48.97 12.17 -23.82
CA LEU A 8 48.03 11.04 -23.83
C LEU A 8 48.05 10.24 -22.51
N ASN A 9 49.23 10.06 -21.90
CA ASN A 9 49.34 9.38 -20.59
C ASN A 9 48.84 10.22 -19.40
N THR A 10 48.74 11.54 -19.57
CA THR A 10 48.17 12.45 -18.54
C THR A 10 46.67 12.65 -18.73
N LEU A 11 46.13 12.44 -19.93
CA LEU A 11 44.70 12.52 -20.23
C LEU A 11 43.94 11.21 -19.97
N ALA A 12 44.62 10.05 -20.08
CA ALA A 12 43.99 8.74 -19.84
C ALA A 12 43.32 8.58 -18.47
N PRO A 13 43.89 9.05 -17.34
CA PRO A 13 43.24 8.97 -16.02
C PRO A 13 41.99 9.85 -15.94
N ALA A 14 42.01 11.02 -16.58
CA ALA A 14 40.87 11.94 -16.60
C ALA A 14 39.70 11.40 -17.43
N ILE A 15 39.99 10.77 -18.56
CA ILE A 15 38.99 10.09 -19.40
C ILE A 15 38.38 8.91 -18.63
N LEU A 16 39.22 8.09 -17.98
CA LEU A 16 38.74 6.96 -17.18
C LEU A 16 37.84 7.43 -16.02
N ALA A 17 38.24 8.48 -15.31
CA ALA A 17 37.44 9.07 -14.23
C ALA A 17 36.08 9.59 -14.72
N LEU A 18 36.06 10.23 -15.90
CA LEU A 18 34.81 10.73 -16.49
C LEU A 18 33.88 9.59 -16.92
N VAL A 19 34.43 8.50 -17.46
CA VAL A 19 33.66 7.30 -17.80
C VAL A 19 33.08 6.65 -16.53
N PHE A 20 33.87 6.52 -15.47
CA PHE A 20 33.38 6.01 -14.19
C PHE A 20 32.29 6.91 -13.60
N ALA A 21 32.46 8.22 -13.63
CA ALA A 21 31.45 9.17 -13.16
C ALA A 21 30.14 9.04 -13.96
N ALA A 22 30.22 8.91 -15.28
CA ALA A 22 29.05 8.71 -16.14
C ALA A 22 28.33 7.39 -15.84
N ILE A 23 29.07 6.30 -15.62
CA ILE A 23 28.50 5.00 -15.26
C ILE A 23 27.77 5.08 -13.91
N VAL A 24 28.41 5.66 -12.89
CA VAL A 24 27.82 5.82 -11.56
C VAL A 24 26.55 6.69 -11.63
N LEU A 25 26.56 7.76 -12.43
CA LEU A 25 25.39 8.62 -12.63
C LEU A 25 24.24 7.85 -13.28
N VAL A 26 24.50 7.06 -14.32
CA VAL A 26 23.47 6.25 -15.00
C VAL A 26 22.89 5.21 -14.06
N PHE A 27 23.72 4.48 -13.31
CA PHE A 27 23.22 3.52 -12.32
C PHE A 27 22.43 4.19 -11.20
N GLY A 28 22.87 5.37 -10.74
CA GLY A 28 22.12 6.18 -9.77
C GLY A 28 20.74 6.57 -10.28
N LEU A 29 20.65 7.03 -11.53
CA LEU A 29 19.38 7.38 -12.18
C LEU A 29 18.45 6.19 -12.39
N ILE A 30 19.00 5.02 -12.73
CA ILE A 30 18.21 3.79 -12.85
C ILE A 30 17.66 3.39 -11.47
N MET A 31 18.50 3.42 -10.43
CA MET A 31 18.04 3.12 -9.06
C MET A 31 16.94 4.09 -8.59
N THR A 32 17.06 5.39 -8.84
CA THR A 32 16.02 6.36 -8.43
C THR A 32 14.72 6.19 -9.21
N GLN A 33 14.79 5.80 -10.50
CA GLN A 33 13.59 5.46 -11.28
C GLN A 33 12.88 4.22 -10.76
N GLU A 34 13.61 3.15 -10.43
CA GLU A 34 13.03 1.94 -9.84
C GLU A 34 12.35 2.21 -8.49
N LEU A 35 12.96 3.06 -7.65
CA LEU A 35 12.37 3.51 -6.39
C LEU A 35 11.07 4.30 -6.61
N THR A 36 11.06 5.23 -7.58
CA THR A 36 9.86 6.03 -7.92
C THR A 36 8.74 5.15 -8.46
N ASN A 37 9.07 4.13 -9.25
CA ASN A 37 8.09 3.19 -9.79
C ASN A 37 7.54 2.22 -8.71
N THR A 38 8.30 1.94 -7.66
CA THR A 38 7.85 1.08 -6.55
C THR A 38 6.76 1.77 -5.71
N THR A 39 6.82 3.09 -5.58
CA THR A 39 5.79 3.90 -4.89
C THR A 39 4.47 3.97 -5.66
N ALA A 40 4.44 3.57 -6.94
CA ALA A 40 3.25 3.56 -7.79
C ALA A 40 2.52 2.19 -7.83
N GLY A 41 2.77 1.30 -6.87
CA GLY A 41 1.99 0.08 -6.70
C GLY A 41 0.53 0.40 -6.38
N ASP A 42 -0.39 -0.44 -6.88
CA ASP A 42 -1.85 -0.23 -6.83
C ASP A 42 -2.32 0.39 -5.51
N THR A 43 -2.70 1.68 -5.58
CA THR A 43 -3.21 2.47 -4.45
C THR A 43 -4.60 2.02 -4.01
N THR A 44 -5.16 0.99 -4.64
CA THR A 44 -6.50 0.48 -4.39
C THR A 44 -6.51 -1.03 -4.54
N ALA A 45 -7.04 -1.72 -3.53
CA ALA A 45 -7.22 -3.16 -3.51
C ALA A 45 -8.68 -3.50 -3.22
N SER A 46 -9.11 -4.66 -3.72
CA SER A 46 -10.46 -5.19 -3.50
C SER A 46 -10.39 -6.52 -2.77
N VAL A 47 -11.25 -6.70 -1.78
CA VAL A 47 -11.43 -7.95 -1.05
C VAL A 47 -12.87 -8.40 -1.23
N THR A 48 -13.05 -9.68 -1.53
CA THR A 48 -14.37 -10.30 -1.75
C THR A 48 -14.65 -11.34 -0.68
N ASN A 49 -15.85 -11.29 -0.11
CA ASN A 49 -16.36 -12.25 0.87
C ASN A 49 -15.43 -12.46 2.07
N GLU A 50 -14.91 -11.38 2.65
CA GLU A 50 -14.22 -11.46 3.93
C GLU A 50 -15.22 -11.69 5.05
N THR A 51 -15.01 -12.75 5.84
CA THR A 51 -15.77 -12.96 7.07
C THR A 51 -15.19 -12.09 8.19
N VAL A 52 -15.97 -11.14 8.67
CA VAL A 52 -15.67 -10.29 9.82
C VAL A 52 -16.50 -10.74 11.01
N LEU A 53 -15.85 -10.94 12.15
CA LEU A 53 -16.48 -11.35 13.41
C LEU A 53 -16.56 -10.15 14.35
N SER A 54 -17.69 -9.99 15.04
CA SER A 54 -17.83 -8.97 16.08
C SER A 54 -17.30 -9.50 17.41
N ALA A 55 -16.29 -8.84 17.98
CA ALA A 55 -15.80 -9.17 19.33
C ALA A 55 -16.68 -8.53 20.43
N ASP A 56 -17.21 -7.34 20.14
CA ASP A 56 -18.19 -6.61 20.93
C ASP A 56 -19.35 -6.23 19.99
N ASP A 57 -20.60 -6.30 20.46
CA ASP A 57 -21.86 -6.23 19.68
C ASP A 57 -22.10 -4.95 18.83
N SER A 58 -21.10 -4.11 18.58
CA SER A 58 -21.28 -2.80 17.97
C SER A 58 -20.31 -2.41 16.84
N ILE A 59 -19.07 -2.91 16.82
CA ILE A 59 -18.07 -2.50 15.82
C ILE A 59 -17.34 -3.73 15.28
N MET A 60 -17.31 -3.83 13.96
CA MET A 60 -16.60 -4.86 13.19
C MET A 60 -15.47 -4.21 12.39
N GLU A 61 -14.30 -4.84 12.38
CA GLU A 61 -13.11 -4.32 11.69
C GLU A 61 -12.65 -5.31 10.61
N ILE A 62 -12.34 -4.81 9.41
CA ILE A 62 -11.74 -5.62 8.34
C ILE A 62 -10.28 -5.94 8.68
N THR A 63 -9.77 -7.06 8.17
CA THR A 63 -8.46 -7.61 8.48
C THR A 63 -7.31 -6.62 8.26
N ASN A 64 -7.40 -5.79 7.21
CA ASN A 64 -6.32 -4.88 6.82
C ASN A 64 -6.42 -3.47 7.43
N SER A 65 -7.41 -3.19 8.29
CA SER A 65 -7.63 -1.88 8.89
C SER A 65 -6.43 -1.34 9.67
N GLY A 66 -5.72 -2.21 10.38
CA GLY A 66 -4.55 -1.87 11.19
C GLY A 66 -3.22 -1.86 10.42
N ALA A 67 -3.24 -2.15 9.12
CA ALA A 67 -2.03 -2.17 8.31
C ALA A 67 -1.48 -0.75 8.11
N CYS A 68 -0.15 -0.61 8.17
CA CYS A 68 0.48 0.68 7.91
C CYS A 68 0.19 1.16 6.49
N GLY A 69 -0.19 2.44 6.38
CA GLY A 69 -0.57 3.02 5.10
C GLY A 69 -1.99 2.71 4.68
N PHE A 70 -2.80 2.05 5.53
CA PHE A 70 -4.23 1.93 5.28
C PHE A 70 -4.83 3.33 5.08
N GLY A 71 -5.50 3.51 3.96
CA GLY A 71 -6.14 4.75 3.57
C GLY A 71 -7.62 4.70 3.93
N THR A 72 -8.45 4.89 2.91
CA THR A 72 -9.91 4.85 3.02
C THR A 72 -10.43 3.52 2.53
N TRP A 73 -11.51 3.02 3.13
CA TRP A 73 -12.23 1.87 2.57
C TRP A 73 -13.71 2.17 2.34
N ASN A 74 -14.31 1.36 1.48
CA ASN A 74 -15.73 1.42 1.16
C ASN A 74 -16.24 -0.01 0.90
N ALA A 75 -17.33 -0.38 1.56
CA ALA A 75 -17.97 -1.67 1.36
C ALA A 75 -18.96 -1.62 0.18
N SER A 76 -18.82 -2.56 -0.75
CA SER A 76 -19.77 -2.72 -1.86
C SER A 76 -20.89 -3.70 -1.55
N LEU A 77 -20.66 -4.63 -0.62
CA LEU A 77 -21.64 -5.61 -0.17
C LEU A 77 -21.36 -5.97 1.29
N VAL A 78 -22.40 -5.96 2.11
CA VAL A 78 -22.37 -6.44 3.49
C VAL A 78 -23.52 -7.42 3.66
N LEU A 79 -23.22 -8.63 4.08
CA LEU A 79 -24.19 -9.67 4.42
C LEU A 79 -24.11 -9.95 5.91
N ASN A 80 -25.23 -9.94 6.61
CA ASN A 80 -25.30 -10.45 7.97
C ASN A 80 -25.48 -11.97 7.91
N THR A 81 -24.58 -12.69 8.56
CA THR A 81 -24.57 -14.15 8.53
C THR A 81 -24.81 -14.68 9.95
N SER A 82 -26.03 -15.14 10.23
CA SER A 82 -26.35 -15.71 11.54
C SER A 82 -25.64 -17.05 11.72
N ILE A 83 -24.85 -17.19 12.79
CA ILE A 83 -24.29 -18.49 13.19
C ILE A 83 -25.40 -19.31 13.85
N GLY A 84 -25.82 -20.40 13.20
CA GLY A 84 -26.75 -21.37 13.76
C GLY A 84 -26.15 -22.18 14.91
N ILE A 85 -27.01 -22.87 15.66
CA ILE A 85 -26.65 -23.76 16.79
C ILE A 85 -25.94 -25.01 16.24
N ALA A 86 -24.69 -24.88 15.80
CA ALA A 86 -23.72 -25.91 15.41
C ALA A 86 -22.53 -25.32 14.60
N GLY A 87 -22.44 -23.99 14.42
CA GLY A 87 -21.44 -23.37 13.56
C GLY A 87 -21.79 -23.38 12.07
N ALA A 88 -22.98 -23.89 11.71
CA ALA A 88 -23.53 -23.77 10.36
C ALA A 88 -24.06 -22.35 10.14
N THR A 89 -23.68 -21.71 9.04
CA THR A 89 -24.26 -20.45 8.58
C THR A 89 -25.65 -20.74 8.02
N THR A 90 -26.71 -20.26 8.69
CA THR A 90 -28.08 -20.66 8.37
C THR A 90 -28.87 -19.63 7.58
N ASN A 91 -28.51 -18.35 7.64
CA ASN A 91 -29.15 -17.27 6.89
C ASN A 91 -28.14 -16.18 6.58
N GLU A 92 -28.01 -15.82 5.30
CA GLU A 92 -27.36 -14.60 4.84
C GLU A 92 -28.46 -13.59 4.53
N THR A 93 -28.48 -12.48 5.27
CA THR A 93 -29.40 -11.37 4.99
C THR A 93 -28.61 -10.22 4.41
N LEU A 94 -29.04 -9.74 3.24
CA LEU A 94 -28.46 -8.53 2.66
C LEU A 94 -28.71 -7.34 3.59
N LEU A 95 -27.64 -6.63 3.93
CA LEU A 95 -27.70 -5.39 4.68
C LEU A 95 -27.65 -4.22 3.71
N GLU A 96 -28.65 -3.36 3.76
CA GLU A 96 -28.68 -2.16 2.94
C GLU A 96 -27.89 -1.05 3.63
N GLY A 97 -27.45 -0.03 2.88
CA GLY A 97 -26.58 1.03 3.41
C GLY A 97 -27.16 1.85 4.57
N THR A 98 -28.42 1.65 4.93
CA THR A 98 -29.06 2.21 6.14
C THR A 98 -28.91 1.34 7.38
N ASP A 99 -28.54 0.07 7.23
CA ASP A 99 -28.41 -0.88 8.33
C ASP A 99 -27.06 -0.76 9.06
N TYR A 100 -26.06 -0.19 8.40
CA TYR A 100 -24.71 0.01 8.96
C TYR A 100 -24.15 1.40 8.68
N THR A 101 -23.17 1.80 9.48
CA THR A 101 -22.34 2.98 9.26
C THR A 101 -20.91 2.53 8.99
N ILE A 102 -20.30 3.02 7.91
CA ILE A 102 -18.88 2.81 7.60
C ILE A 102 -18.04 3.90 8.27
N PHE A 103 -16.99 3.49 8.99
CA PHE A 103 -15.90 4.35 9.43
C PHE A 103 -14.75 4.23 8.42
N GLU A 104 -14.78 5.08 7.39
CA GLU A 104 -13.92 4.97 6.21
C GLU A 104 -12.41 5.04 6.53
N ALA A 105 -12.03 5.77 7.57
CA ALA A 105 -10.61 5.96 7.93
C ALA A 105 -10.01 4.81 8.76
N ASN A 106 -10.85 3.99 9.37
CA ASN A 106 -10.42 3.00 10.38
C ASN A 106 -10.67 1.56 9.92
N GLY A 107 -11.17 1.34 8.70
CA GLY A 107 -11.45 -0.01 8.23
C GLY A 107 -12.55 -0.72 9.03
N SER A 108 -13.47 0.04 9.63
CA SER A 108 -14.48 -0.53 10.51
C SER A 108 -15.87 -0.09 10.14
N PHE A 109 -16.87 -0.86 10.55
CA PHE A 109 -18.28 -0.57 10.37
C PHE A 109 -19.09 -0.97 11.60
N ALA A 110 -20.14 -0.22 11.87
CA ALA A 110 -21.05 -0.47 12.98
C ALA A 110 -22.46 -0.78 12.46
N ASN A 111 -23.12 -1.71 13.15
CA ASN A 111 -24.53 -1.99 12.97
C ASN A 111 -25.38 -0.89 13.63
N THR A 112 -26.49 -0.53 12.99
CA THR A 112 -27.44 0.49 13.51
C THR A 112 -28.83 -0.06 13.79
N THR A 113 -29.17 -1.26 13.32
CA THR A 113 -30.53 -1.81 13.36
C THR A 113 -30.70 -3.09 14.19
N SER A 114 -29.62 -3.79 14.54
CA SER A 114 -29.68 -5.08 15.27
C SER A 114 -28.37 -5.44 16.00
N THR A 115 -28.20 -6.69 16.45
CA THR A 115 -26.92 -7.25 16.92
C THR A 115 -26.38 -8.22 15.85
N TRP A 116 -25.20 -7.96 15.30
CA TRP A 116 -24.52 -8.86 14.36
C TRP A 116 -23.30 -9.46 15.03
N ASN A 117 -23.17 -10.78 14.95
CA ASN A 117 -22.01 -11.51 15.46
C ASN A 117 -21.01 -11.86 14.35
N ARG A 118 -21.47 -11.92 13.10
CA ARG A 118 -20.68 -12.26 11.93
C ARG A 118 -21.27 -11.59 10.69
N SER A 119 -20.40 -11.00 9.88
CA SER A 119 -20.76 -10.44 8.58
C SER A 119 -19.79 -10.94 7.51
N ASP A 120 -20.30 -11.13 6.29
CA ASP A 120 -19.45 -11.35 5.11
C ASP A 120 -19.44 -10.05 4.29
N VAL A 121 -18.25 -9.52 4.04
CA VAL A 121 -18.03 -8.17 3.52
C VAL A 121 -17.22 -8.23 2.24
N THR A 122 -17.70 -7.57 1.19
CA THR A 122 -16.92 -7.28 0.00
C THR A 122 -16.68 -5.79 -0.05
N TYR A 123 -15.42 -5.39 -0.22
CA TYR A 123 -15.02 -4.00 -0.10
C TYR A 123 -13.80 -3.68 -0.94
N THR A 124 -13.61 -2.38 -1.17
CA THR A 124 -12.38 -1.81 -1.71
C THR A 124 -11.73 -0.95 -0.66
N TYR A 125 -10.42 -0.93 -0.63
CA TYR A 125 -9.67 -0.04 0.25
C TYR A 125 -8.47 0.53 -0.48
N THR A 126 -8.05 1.71 -0.06
CA THR A 126 -6.88 2.38 -0.60
C THR A 126 -5.70 2.23 0.33
N TRP A 127 -4.52 2.27 -0.27
CA TRP A 127 -3.28 2.52 0.46
C TRP A 127 -2.96 4.00 0.28
N GLY A 128 -2.67 4.71 1.37
CA GLY A 128 -2.17 6.06 1.33
C GLY A 128 -0.72 6.12 0.83
N ASP A 129 -0.26 7.33 0.52
CA ASP A 129 1.11 7.61 0.04
C ASP A 129 2.21 7.23 1.05
N VAL A 130 1.82 6.85 2.26
CA VAL A 130 2.67 6.29 3.30
C VAL A 130 2.33 4.80 3.48
N ALA A 131 2.39 4.01 2.41
CA ALA A 131 2.80 2.63 2.59
C ALA A 131 4.10 2.69 3.41
N CYS A 132 4.27 1.82 4.43
CA CYS A 132 5.50 1.78 5.22
C CYS A 132 6.70 1.38 4.33
N GLU A 133 7.13 2.28 3.44
CA GLU A 133 8.34 2.22 2.68
C GLU A 133 9.47 2.39 3.68
N ALA A 134 10.06 1.27 4.06
CA ALA A 134 11.44 1.24 4.51
C ALA A 134 12.42 1.87 3.47
N GLY A 135 11.95 2.23 2.26
CA GLY A 135 12.72 2.90 1.20
C GLY A 135 12.83 4.44 1.28
N ASN A 136 11.88 5.15 1.89
CA ASN A 136 11.77 6.62 1.75
C ASN A 136 12.90 7.41 2.47
N LYS A 137 13.52 6.85 3.52
CA LYS A 137 14.66 7.52 4.17
C LYS A 137 15.94 7.55 3.33
N THR A 138 16.05 6.72 2.30
CA THR A 138 17.21 6.67 1.41
C THR A 138 17.10 7.68 0.27
N VAL A 139 15.91 7.89 -0.29
CA VAL A 139 15.68 8.80 -1.43
C VAL A 139 15.71 10.27 -0.99
N VAL A 140 15.04 10.61 0.12
CA VAL A 140 15.09 11.98 0.67
C VAL A 140 16.51 12.35 1.11
N GLY A 141 17.25 11.39 1.66
CA GLY A 141 18.66 11.57 1.98
C GLY A 141 19.50 11.90 0.74
N LEU A 142 19.30 11.20 -0.38
CA LEU A 142 20.02 11.46 -1.63
C LEU A 142 19.64 12.79 -2.30
N GLY A 143 18.38 13.22 -2.19
CA GLY A 143 17.94 14.52 -2.70
C GLY A 143 18.55 15.73 -1.98
N THR A 144 18.93 15.58 -0.71
CA THR A 144 19.66 16.63 0.04
C THR A 144 21.15 16.73 -0.29
N PHE A 145 21.69 15.82 -1.09
CA PHE A 145 23.09 15.85 -1.55
C PHE A 145 23.26 16.26 -3.02
N ALA A 146 22.15 16.49 -3.76
CA ALA A 146 22.16 16.94 -5.14
C ALA A 146 22.13 18.47 -5.26
#